data_AF-A0A0D3I2W8-F1
#
_entry.id   AF-A0A0D3I2W8-F1
#
_cell.length_a   1.000
_cell.length_b   1.000
_cell.length_c   1.000
_cell.angle_alpha   90.00
_cell.angle_beta   90.00
_cell.angle_gamma   90.00
#
_symmetry.space_group_name_H-M   'P 1'
#
loop_
_entity.id
_entity.type
_entity.pdbx_description
1 polymer ?
#
loop_
_entity_poly.entity_id
_entity_poly.type
_entity_poly.pdbx_seq_one_letter_code
_entity_poly.pdbx_strand_id
1 'polypeptide(L)'
;MTHRGSLVKRSSFVPAAADVQQEIDMKLGGEADAARPPSRSIVVTGPQSGGKSTFIWQLNILFSVEAAESERLKYKKELHKTALLAVQILLSSIDEGERARPRPRPSSRSGGAALGELSDLAARQACSYFLSRMSDLASPVFVPNPADLLYLDVRTAGRQETRLTGTPGGPLSVVEMSIEDFRQVNAFASSEERDARVAAVIYVDSVMDGNEELAGYRWQEVRGLACDAALPASVILSKSDLVALQGSSAVPEREVLLPRFGAPAKAVSLHNGLATRAASRAVFLELMSGPLQLSSSDDAAALEEGCYLGLAFFCAGGEGDDRRLP
;
A
#
# COMPACT_ATOMS: atom_id res chain seq x y z
N MET A 1 60.43 60.27 12.53
CA MET A 1 59.15 59.56 12.70
C MET A 1 58.99 58.60 11.52
N THR A 2 59.30 57.32 11.74
CA THR A 2 59.34 56.28 10.70
C THR A 2 58.19 55.30 10.94
N HIS A 3 57.23 55.28 10.01
CA HIS A 3 56.08 54.37 10.04
C HIS A 3 56.53 52.94 9.70
N ARG A 4 56.33 52.02 10.64
CA ARG A 4 56.41 50.56 10.42
C ARG A 4 55.17 50.09 9.66
N GLY A 5 55.35 49.65 8.42
CA GLY A 5 54.34 48.93 7.66
C GLY A 5 54.25 47.48 8.14
N SER A 6 53.08 47.10 8.64
CA SER A 6 52.70 45.74 9.03
C SER A 6 52.39 44.91 7.78
N LEU A 7 53.22 43.90 7.50
CA LEU A 7 52.97 42.87 6.50
C LEU A 7 51.80 41.98 6.95
N VAL A 8 50.63 42.17 6.33
CA VAL A 8 49.51 41.24 6.42
C VAL A 8 49.89 39.96 5.65
N LYS A 9 50.16 38.88 6.40
CA LYS A 9 50.29 37.52 5.84
C LYS A 9 48.96 37.14 5.21
N ARG A 10 48.91 37.10 3.87
CA ARG A 10 47.83 36.44 3.12
C ARG A 10 47.86 34.96 3.51
N SER A 11 46.93 34.54 4.36
CA SER A 11 46.71 33.12 4.64
C SER A 11 46.25 32.46 3.35
N SER A 12 47.01 31.47 2.88
CA SER A 12 46.66 30.57 1.79
C SER A 12 45.43 29.76 2.20
N PHE A 13 44.25 30.31 1.94
CA PHE A 13 42.96 29.64 2.11
C PHE A 13 42.59 28.95 0.79
N VAL A 14 43.38 27.95 0.39
CA VAL A 14 42.99 27.02 -0.68
C VAL A 14 43.36 25.59 -0.28
N PRO A 15 42.60 24.96 0.63
CA PRO A 15 42.30 23.54 0.56
C PRO A 15 40.81 23.44 0.23
N ALA A 16 40.43 23.39 -1.06
CA ALA A 16 39.01 23.53 -1.37
C ALA A 16 38.51 22.86 -2.65
N ALA A 17 39.35 22.62 -3.66
CA ALA A 17 38.85 22.05 -4.91
C ALA A 17 39.03 20.52 -4.96
N ALA A 18 40.21 20.02 -4.62
CA ALA A 18 40.51 18.59 -4.70
C ALA A 18 39.74 17.77 -3.65
N ASP A 19 39.65 18.25 -2.41
CA ASP A 19 38.93 17.55 -1.34
C ASP A 19 37.42 17.55 -1.59
N VAL A 20 36.87 18.66 -2.12
CA VAL A 20 35.46 18.74 -2.51
C VAL A 20 35.17 17.86 -3.74
N GLN A 21 36.08 17.83 -4.73
CA GLN A 21 35.93 16.95 -5.88
C GLN A 21 36.02 15.48 -5.46
N GLN A 22 36.92 15.13 -4.55
CA GLN A 22 37.02 13.77 -4.02
C GLN A 22 35.78 13.39 -3.20
N GLU A 23 35.20 14.32 -2.43
CA GLU A 23 33.93 14.09 -1.74
C GLU A 23 32.76 13.93 -2.71
N ILE A 24 32.72 14.72 -3.79
CA ILE A 24 31.74 14.60 -4.88
C ILE A 24 31.91 13.25 -5.58
N ASP A 25 33.12 12.87 -5.97
CA ASP A 25 33.42 11.62 -6.66
C ASP A 25 33.14 10.40 -5.76
N MET A 26 33.33 10.53 -4.44
CA MET A 26 33.01 9.48 -3.48
C MET A 26 31.49 9.35 -3.27
N LYS A 27 30.74 10.47 -3.28
CA LYS A 27 29.26 10.45 -3.27
C LYS A 27 28.68 9.92 -4.58
N LEU A 28 29.22 10.35 -5.71
CA LEU A 28 28.85 9.87 -7.05
C LEU A 28 29.24 8.41 -7.28
N GLY A 29 30.38 7.96 -6.75
CA GLY A 29 30.81 6.56 -6.78
C GLY A 29 29.92 5.66 -5.94
N GLY A 30 29.49 6.14 -4.76
CA GLY A 30 28.45 5.47 -3.97
C GLY A 30 27.07 5.46 -4.65
N GLU A 31 26.73 6.52 -5.39
CA GLU A 31 25.53 6.56 -6.24
C GLU A 31 25.65 5.66 -7.48
N ALA A 32 26.85 5.45 -8.02
CA ALA A 32 27.10 4.55 -9.15
C ALA A 32 26.98 3.08 -8.75
N ASP A 33 27.38 2.71 -7.53
CA ASP A 33 27.08 1.39 -6.95
C ASP A 33 25.59 1.25 -6.55
N ALA A 34 24.91 2.36 -6.23
CA ALA A 34 23.45 2.41 -6.16
C ALA A 34 22.77 2.38 -7.54
N ALA A 35 23.51 2.64 -8.62
CA ALA A 35 23.11 2.46 -10.02
C ALA A 35 23.30 1.00 -10.49
N ARG A 36 23.49 0.06 -9.54
CA ARG A 36 23.27 -1.38 -9.72
C ARG A 36 22.01 -1.65 -10.58
N PRO A 37 21.99 -2.75 -11.35
CA PRO A 37 20.96 -3.03 -12.35
C PRO A 37 19.57 -2.83 -11.77
N PRO A 38 18.62 -2.34 -12.58
CA PRO A 38 17.36 -1.81 -12.10
C PRO A 38 16.73 -2.81 -11.14
N SER A 39 16.59 -2.41 -9.89
CA SER A 39 15.77 -3.13 -8.93
C SER A 39 14.45 -3.40 -9.61
N ARG A 40 14.13 -4.68 -9.81
CA ARG A 40 12.85 -5.13 -10.37
C ARG A 40 11.75 -4.32 -9.69
N SER A 41 10.87 -3.72 -10.47
CA SER A 41 9.77 -2.91 -9.95
C SER A 41 8.45 -3.64 -10.08
N ILE A 42 7.63 -3.59 -9.05
CA ILE A 42 6.23 -4.00 -9.12
C ILE A 42 5.41 -2.72 -9.19
N VAL A 43 4.49 -2.64 -10.15
CA VAL A 43 3.50 -1.56 -10.18
C VAL A 43 2.27 -2.01 -9.41
N VAL A 44 1.86 -1.23 -8.41
CA VAL A 44 0.61 -1.43 -7.67
C VAL A 44 -0.36 -0.32 -8.07
N THR A 45 -1.47 -0.70 -8.70
CA THR A 45 -2.49 0.23 -9.21
C THR A 45 -3.89 -0.23 -8.82
N GLY A 46 -4.90 0.61 -9.04
CA GLY A 46 -6.28 0.39 -8.61
C GLY A 46 -6.94 1.64 -8.01
N PRO A 47 -8.24 1.56 -7.67
CA PRO A 47 -8.98 2.68 -7.11
C PRO A 47 -8.36 3.23 -5.83
N GLN A 48 -8.65 4.49 -5.52
CA GLN A 48 -8.10 5.18 -4.35
C GLN A 48 -8.38 4.42 -3.04
N SER A 49 -9.59 3.90 -2.88
CA SER A 49 -10.09 3.12 -1.74
C SER A 49 -9.72 1.63 -1.77
N GLY A 50 -8.99 1.17 -2.81
CA GLY A 50 -8.72 -0.24 -3.05
C GLY A 50 -7.79 -0.91 -2.03
N GLY A 51 -7.07 -0.16 -1.19
CA GLY A 51 -6.15 -0.70 -0.19
C GLY A 51 -4.71 -0.89 -0.69
N LYS A 52 -4.30 -0.16 -1.74
CA LYS A 52 -2.94 -0.20 -2.30
C LYS A 52 -1.86 0.11 -1.28
N SER A 53 -1.99 1.24 -0.57
CA SER A 53 -0.99 1.64 0.43
C SER A 53 -0.93 0.63 1.58
N THR A 54 -2.07 0.09 2.03
CA THR A 54 -2.12 -0.99 3.03
C THR A 54 -1.36 -2.23 2.56
N PHE A 55 -1.52 -2.63 1.30
CA PHE A 55 -0.76 -3.73 0.72
C PHE A 55 0.76 -3.45 0.73
N ILE A 56 1.18 -2.24 0.35
CA ILE A 56 2.60 -1.85 0.36
C ILE A 56 3.15 -1.82 1.80
N TRP A 57 2.39 -1.32 2.77
CA TRP A 57 2.74 -1.37 4.19
C TRP A 57 2.98 -2.79 4.67
N GLN A 58 2.12 -3.74 4.27
CA GLN A 58 2.30 -5.15 4.61
C GLN A 58 3.60 -5.69 4.02
N LEU A 59 3.95 -5.36 2.77
CA LEU A 59 5.23 -5.76 2.20
C LEU A 59 6.42 -5.15 2.96
N ASN A 60 6.33 -3.89 3.34
CA ASN A 60 7.36 -3.20 4.11
C ASN A 60 7.59 -3.88 5.47
N ILE A 61 6.51 -4.21 6.20
CA ILE A 61 6.58 -4.97 7.45
C ILE A 61 7.21 -6.36 7.23
N LEU A 62 6.88 -7.02 6.13
CA LEU A 62 7.38 -8.36 5.84
C LEU A 62 8.86 -8.38 5.46
N PHE A 63 9.33 -7.45 4.64
CA PHE A 63 10.66 -7.50 4.05
C PHE A 63 11.66 -6.53 4.70
N SER A 64 11.22 -5.33 5.10
CA SER A 64 12.08 -4.25 5.58
C SER A 64 11.76 -3.82 7.02
N VAL A 65 12.03 -4.68 8.00
CA VAL A 65 11.65 -4.43 9.42
C VAL A 65 12.18 -3.08 9.92
N GLU A 66 13.47 -2.82 9.76
CA GLU A 66 14.13 -1.61 10.27
C GLU A 66 13.56 -0.34 9.63
N ALA A 67 13.29 -0.39 8.31
CA ALA A 67 12.66 0.73 7.59
C ALA A 67 11.25 0.98 8.12
N ALA A 68 10.45 -0.08 8.29
CA ALA A 68 9.11 -0.01 8.85
C ALA A 68 9.13 0.59 10.27
N GLU A 69 10.12 0.27 11.10
CA GLU A 69 10.24 0.84 12.45
C GLU A 69 10.42 2.35 12.42
N SER A 70 11.32 2.83 11.57
CA SER A 70 11.59 4.27 11.41
C SER A 70 10.39 5.03 10.85
N GLU A 71 9.63 4.40 9.95
CA GLU A 71 8.46 5.00 9.34
C GLU A 71 7.26 5.06 10.29
N ARG A 72 7.06 4.06 11.16
CA ARG A 72 6.00 4.08 12.19
C ARG A 72 6.01 5.37 13.00
N LEU A 73 7.19 5.86 13.38
CA LEU A 73 7.33 7.08 14.16
C LEU A 73 6.94 8.34 13.37
N LYS A 74 7.09 8.33 12.04
CA LYS A 74 6.70 9.46 11.18
C LYS A 74 5.18 9.65 11.19
N TYR A 75 4.42 8.56 11.20
CA TYR A 75 2.96 8.57 11.15
C TYR A 75 2.29 8.75 12.51
N LYS A 76 3.06 8.98 13.59
CA LYS A 76 2.49 9.20 14.92
C LYS A 76 1.47 10.35 14.91
N LYS A 77 1.75 11.47 14.21
CA LYS A 77 0.84 12.62 14.16
C LYS A 77 -0.45 12.30 13.39
N GLU A 78 -0.31 11.59 12.29
CA GLU A 78 -1.40 11.16 11.41
C GLU A 78 -2.34 10.21 12.16
N LEU A 79 -1.81 9.28 12.97
CA LEU A 79 -2.61 8.40 13.82
C LEU A 79 -3.47 9.17 14.82
N HIS A 80 -2.89 10.18 15.50
CA HIS A 80 -3.66 11.04 16.40
C HIS A 80 -4.75 11.81 15.64
N LYS A 81 -4.44 12.33 14.44
CA LYS A 81 -5.41 13.02 13.59
C LYS A 81 -6.57 12.08 13.21
N THR A 82 -6.26 10.86 12.80
CA THR A 82 -7.28 9.86 12.41
C THR A 82 -8.14 9.45 13.61
N ALA A 83 -7.55 9.27 14.79
CA ALA A 83 -8.31 9.00 16.01
C ALA A 83 -9.25 10.16 16.40
N LEU A 84 -8.78 11.41 16.28
CA LEU A 84 -9.62 12.58 16.52
C LEU A 84 -10.76 12.68 15.49
N LEU A 85 -10.47 12.42 14.22
CA LEU A 85 -11.50 12.37 13.17
C LEU A 85 -12.54 11.28 13.46
N ALA A 86 -12.11 10.10 13.93
CA ALA A 86 -13.01 9.04 14.33
C ALA A 86 -13.98 9.46 15.45
N VAL A 87 -13.46 10.13 16.47
CA VAL A 87 -14.28 10.70 17.56
C VAL A 87 -15.26 11.76 17.00
N GLN A 88 -14.79 12.65 16.12
CA GLN A 88 -15.64 13.67 15.51
C GLN A 88 -16.78 13.06 14.69
N ILE A 89 -16.48 12.06 13.84
CA ILE A 89 -17.50 11.35 13.06
C ILE A 89 -18.55 10.74 13.99
N LEU A 90 -18.11 10.05 15.05
CA LEU A 90 -19.01 9.43 16.02
C LEU A 90 -19.91 10.46 16.73
N LEU A 91 -19.35 11.59 17.18
CA LEU A 91 -20.12 12.66 17.81
C LEU A 91 -21.12 13.31 16.85
N SER A 92 -20.71 13.54 15.59
CA SER A 92 -21.61 14.05 14.55
C SER A 92 -22.76 13.08 14.26
N SER A 93 -22.48 11.77 14.20
CA SER A 93 -23.53 10.75 14.01
C SER A 93 -24.51 10.69 15.18
N ILE A 94 -24.06 10.91 16.42
CA ILE A 94 -24.94 10.98 17.60
C ILE A 94 -25.85 12.21 17.50
N ASP A 95 -25.29 13.39 17.21
CA ASP A 95 -26.04 14.65 17.08
C ASP A 95 -27.07 14.59 15.93
N GLU A 96 -26.71 13.98 14.80
CA GLU A 96 -27.65 13.70 13.70
C GLU A 96 -28.75 12.72 14.10
N GLY A 97 -28.41 11.63 14.81
CA GLY A 97 -29.37 10.67 15.34
C GLY A 97 -30.36 11.29 16.33
N GLU A 98 -29.90 12.22 17.16
CA GLU A 98 -30.76 12.97 18.09
C GLU A 98 -31.68 13.95 17.37
N ARG A 99 -31.21 14.61 16.30
CA ARG A 99 -32.03 15.47 15.43
C ARG A 99 -33.00 14.70 14.55
N ALA A 100 -32.67 13.46 14.18
CA ALA A 100 -33.50 12.57 13.37
C ALA A 100 -34.62 11.89 14.17
N ARG A 101 -34.60 11.98 15.50
CA ARG A 101 -35.81 11.70 16.30
C ARG A 101 -36.92 12.62 15.80
N PRO A 102 -38.12 12.11 15.50
CA PRO A 102 -39.15 12.89 14.83
C PRO A 102 -39.61 14.04 15.74
N ARG A 103 -39.02 15.23 15.56
CA ARG A 103 -39.75 16.45 15.81
C ARG A 103 -40.83 16.55 14.72
N PRO A 104 -42.09 16.89 15.06
CA PRO A 104 -43.14 17.08 14.06
C PRO A 104 -42.64 18.10 13.02
N ARG A 105 -42.45 17.63 11.78
CA ARG A 105 -41.81 18.39 10.69
C ARG A 105 -42.64 19.63 10.32
N PRO A 106 -41.99 20.76 10.03
CA PRO A 106 -42.22 21.48 8.80
C PRO A 106 -41.18 21.04 7.75
N SER A 107 -41.64 20.97 6.53
CA SER A 107 -41.00 20.47 5.31
C SER A 107 -39.70 21.18 4.89
N SER A 108 -38.84 20.41 4.21
CA SER A 108 -37.60 20.80 3.48
C SER A 108 -36.38 21.08 4.37
N ARG A 109 -35.14 20.75 4.02
CA ARG A 109 -34.51 20.62 2.70
C ARG A 109 -33.23 19.76 2.86
N SER A 110 -32.92 18.99 1.82
CA SER A 110 -31.73 18.16 1.67
C SER A 110 -30.42 18.96 1.81
N GLY A 111 -29.54 18.54 2.71
CA GLY A 111 -28.20 19.09 2.87
C GLY A 111 -27.29 18.10 3.59
N GLY A 112 -26.78 17.11 2.85
CA GLY A 112 -25.85 16.09 3.36
C GLY A 112 -24.86 15.72 2.27
N ALA A 113 -23.95 16.64 1.96
CA ALA A 113 -22.87 16.45 1.00
C ALA A 113 -21.58 16.99 1.62
N ALA A 114 -21.02 16.27 2.60
CA ALA A 114 -19.72 16.61 3.19
C ALA A 114 -19.09 15.43 3.94
N LEU A 115 -19.08 14.23 3.36
CA LEU A 115 -18.22 13.12 3.80
C LEU A 115 -18.04 12.20 2.58
N GLY A 116 -17.07 12.56 1.73
CA GLY A 116 -16.76 11.81 0.52
C GLY A 116 -16.23 10.41 0.85
N GLU A 117 -17.05 9.41 0.55
CA GLU A 117 -16.68 8.08 0.00
C GLU A 117 -15.48 7.35 0.62
N LEU A 118 -15.27 7.44 1.93
CA LEU A 118 -14.82 6.23 2.61
C LEU A 118 -16.04 5.33 2.70
N SER A 119 -15.99 4.12 2.14
CA SER A 119 -17.04 3.12 2.36
C SER A 119 -17.33 3.13 3.86
N ASP A 120 -18.55 3.51 4.25
CA ASP A 120 -18.94 3.81 5.64
C ASP A 120 -18.43 2.73 6.62
N LEU A 121 -18.38 1.48 6.15
CA LEU A 121 -17.85 0.35 6.89
C LEU A 121 -16.33 0.37 7.19
N ALA A 122 -15.47 0.74 6.22
CA ALA A 122 -14.02 0.83 6.44
C ALA A 122 -13.68 1.97 7.39
N ALA A 123 -14.36 3.12 7.25
CA ALA A 123 -14.26 4.22 8.20
C ALA A 123 -14.69 3.76 9.60
N ARG A 124 -15.83 3.06 9.72
CA ARG A 124 -16.30 2.49 10.99
C ARG A 124 -15.31 1.53 11.63
N GLN A 125 -14.63 0.68 10.86
CA GLN A 125 -13.60 -0.21 11.38
C GLN A 125 -12.40 0.55 11.91
N ALA A 126 -11.85 1.49 11.13
CA ALA A 126 -10.75 2.32 11.58
C ALA A 126 -11.14 3.12 12.83
N CYS A 127 -12.36 3.66 12.87
CA CYS A 127 -12.90 4.33 14.05
C CYS A 127 -12.97 3.39 15.25
N SER A 128 -13.57 2.21 15.10
CA SER A 128 -13.68 1.20 16.16
C SER A 128 -12.30 0.80 16.70
N TYR A 129 -11.34 0.57 15.79
CA TYR A 129 -9.97 0.24 16.13
C TYR A 129 -9.27 1.36 16.91
N PHE A 130 -9.33 2.61 16.46
CA PHE A 130 -8.66 3.71 17.17
C PHE A 130 -9.38 4.08 18.48
N LEU A 131 -10.71 3.97 18.53
CA LEU A 131 -11.49 4.22 19.74
C LEU A 131 -11.17 3.22 20.84
N SER A 132 -10.99 1.94 20.51
CA SER A 132 -10.59 0.91 21.49
C SER A 132 -9.16 1.12 22.02
N ARG A 133 -8.32 1.87 21.28
CA ARG A 133 -6.93 2.17 21.63
C ARG A 133 -6.69 3.59 22.14
N MET A 134 -7.74 4.33 22.49
CA MET A 134 -7.63 5.73 22.92
C MET A 134 -6.73 5.92 24.14
N SER A 135 -6.72 4.98 25.09
CA SER A 135 -5.82 5.01 26.25
C SER A 135 -4.35 4.96 25.85
N ASP A 136 -4.02 4.10 24.88
CA ASP A 136 -2.66 3.96 24.37
C ASP A 136 -2.23 5.22 23.62
N LEU A 137 -3.10 5.70 22.74
CA LEU A 137 -2.87 6.90 21.92
C LEU A 137 -2.68 8.16 22.78
N ALA A 138 -3.37 8.26 23.92
CA ALA A 138 -3.23 9.38 24.85
C ALA A 138 -1.89 9.36 25.62
N SER A 139 -1.16 8.25 25.60
CA SER A 139 0.10 8.12 26.31
C SER A 139 1.20 8.99 25.66
N PRO A 140 1.97 9.78 26.44
CA PRO A 140 3.07 10.58 25.89
C PRO A 140 4.18 9.70 25.28
N VAL A 141 4.32 8.48 25.81
CA VAL A 141 5.27 7.47 25.33
C VAL A 141 4.68 6.52 24.29
N PHE A 142 3.51 6.85 23.71
CA PHE A 142 2.89 6.04 22.66
C PHE A 142 3.86 5.78 21.50
N VAL A 143 4.04 4.51 21.17
CA VAL A 143 4.78 4.03 20.00
C VAL A 143 3.80 3.24 19.13
N PRO A 144 3.55 3.68 17.87
CA PRO A 144 2.67 2.95 16.97
C PRO A 144 3.15 1.52 16.74
N ASN A 145 2.22 0.57 16.80
CA ASN A 145 2.50 -0.81 16.37
C ASN A 145 2.24 -0.94 14.85
N PRO A 146 2.63 -2.07 14.21
CA PRO A 146 2.41 -2.24 12.78
C PRO A 146 0.92 -2.22 12.38
N ALA A 147 0.02 -2.71 13.24
CA ALA A 147 -1.42 -2.71 12.96
C ALA A 147 -1.98 -1.28 12.87
N ASP A 148 -1.47 -0.33 13.66
CA ASP A 148 -1.86 1.08 13.61
C ASP A 148 -1.69 1.68 12.21
N LEU A 149 -0.60 1.34 11.53
CA LEU A 149 -0.35 1.82 10.17
C LEU A 149 -1.31 1.20 9.14
N LEU A 150 -1.76 -0.03 9.36
CA LEU A 150 -2.67 -0.71 8.44
C LEU A 150 -4.09 -0.12 8.47
N TYR A 151 -4.49 0.46 9.61
CA TYR A 151 -5.77 1.16 9.77
C TYR A 151 -5.68 2.66 9.44
N LEU A 152 -4.49 3.17 9.11
CA LEU A 152 -4.30 4.57 8.78
C LEU A 152 -4.71 4.84 7.33
N ASP A 153 -5.70 5.71 7.14
CA ASP A 153 -6.09 6.20 5.81
C ASP A 153 -5.21 7.40 5.42
N VAL A 154 -4.12 7.12 4.72
CA VAL A 154 -3.27 8.16 4.12
C VAL A 154 -3.56 8.19 2.63
N ARG A 155 -4.10 9.33 2.16
CA ARG A 155 -4.24 9.55 0.72
C ARG A 155 -2.87 9.68 0.10
N THR A 156 -2.51 8.71 -0.73
CA THR A 156 -1.36 8.80 -1.61
C THR A 156 -1.67 9.74 -2.77
N ALA A 157 -0.82 10.74 -2.96
CA ALA A 157 -0.93 11.71 -4.04
C ALA A 157 0.17 11.42 -5.07
N GLY A 158 -0.23 11.11 -6.29
CA GLY A 158 0.68 10.82 -7.40
C GLY A 158 1.41 9.49 -7.25
N ARG A 159 2.63 9.44 -7.78
CA ARG A 159 3.48 8.25 -7.81
C ARG A 159 4.35 8.16 -6.56
N GLN A 160 4.26 7.04 -5.84
CA GLN A 160 5.11 6.76 -4.68
C GLN A 160 5.92 5.49 -4.91
N GLU A 161 7.22 5.54 -4.63
CA GLU A 161 8.12 4.39 -4.74
C GLU A 161 8.57 3.95 -3.34
N THR A 162 8.40 2.67 -3.04
CA THR A 162 8.85 2.03 -1.80
C THR A 162 9.89 0.98 -2.14
N ARG A 163 11.08 1.09 -1.56
CA ARG A 163 12.15 0.10 -1.76
C ARG A 163 12.11 -0.96 -0.66
N LEU A 164 11.96 -2.21 -1.07
CA LEU A 164 12.00 -3.37 -0.19
C LEU A 164 13.43 -3.93 -0.21
N THR A 165 14.04 -3.98 0.97
CA THR A 165 15.32 -4.67 1.18
C THR A 165 15.05 -6.04 1.79
N GLY A 166 15.91 -7.03 1.55
CA GLY A 166 15.72 -8.38 2.11
C GLY A 166 14.73 -9.28 1.36
N THR A 167 14.32 -8.91 0.14
CA THR A 167 13.59 -9.80 -0.77
C THR A 167 14.52 -10.89 -1.37
N PRO A 168 14.05 -12.14 -1.52
CA PRO A 168 14.76 -13.17 -2.28
C PRO A 168 14.94 -12.72 -3.73
N GLY A 169 16.18 -12.60 -4.18
CA GLY A 169 16.51 -12.06 -5.51
C GLY A 169 17.05 -10.63 -5.52
N GLY A 170 17.28 -10.03 -4.36
CA GLY A 170 17.85 -8.68 -4.24
C GLY A 170 16.77 -7.61 -4.04
N PRO A 171 17.15 -6.33 -3.98
CA PRO A 171 16.22 -5.23 -3.68
C PRO A 171 15.10 -5.13 -4.72
N LEU A 172 13.88 -4.95 -4.23
CA LEU A 172 12.67 -4.86 -5.03
C LEU A 172 12.05 -3.46 -4.85
N SER A 173 11.70 -2.80 -5.95
CA SER A 173 10.98 -1.53 -5.91
C SER A 173 9.48 -1.79 -6.05
N VAL A 174 8.64 -1.14 -5.25
CA VAL A 174 7.19 -1.20 -5.36
C VAL A 174 6.66 0.20 -5.60
N VAL A 175 6.02 0.41 -6.75
CA VAL A 175 5.56 1.71 -7.20
C VAL A 175 4.04 1.76 -7.09
N GLU A 176 3.54 2.55 -6.16
CA GLU A 176 2.12 2.90 -6.08
C GLU A 176 1.79 4.00 -7.09
N MET A 177 0.73 3.81 -7.88
CA MET A 177 0.23 4.86 -8.79
C MET A 177 -1.27 4.70 -9.08
N SER A 178 -1.88 5.75 -9.62
CA SER A 178 -3.26 5.68 -10.13
C SER A 178 -3.35 4.89 -11.44
N ILE A 179 -4.56 4.55 -11.87
CA ILE A 179 -4.79 3.91 -13.18
C ILE A 179 -4.43 4.90 -14.29
N GLU A 180 -4.75 6.18 -14.11
CA GLU A 180 -4.43 7.27 -15.03
C GLU A 180 -2.92 7.44 -15.22
N ASP A 181 -2.16 7.43 -14.13
CA ASP A 181 -0.70 7.51 -14.17
C ASP A 181 -0.13 6.25 -14.86
N PHE A 182 -0.69 5.08 -14.57
CA PHE A 182 -0.26 3.84 -15.23
C PHE A 182 -0.50 3.89 -16.74
N ARG A 183 -1.65 4.40 -17.20
CA ARG A 183 -1.93 4.65 -18.62
C ARG A 183 -0.88 5.58 -19.23
N GLN A 184 -0.56 6.69 -18.57
CA GLN A 184 0.41 7.66 -19.09
C GLN A 184 1.80 7.04 -19.18
N VAL A 185 2.27 6.37 -18.13
CA VAL A 185 3.57 5.67 -18.13
C VAL A 185 3.60 4.62 -19.24
N ASN A 186 2.52 3.86 -19.41
CA ASN A 186 2.38 2.87 -20.48
C ASN A 186 2.07 3.46 -21.87
N ALA A 187 1.86 4.75 -22.00
CA ALA A 187 1.76 5.42 -23.30
C ALA A 187 3.14 5.94 -23.74
N PHE A 188 3.94 6.46 -22.80
CA PHE A 188 5.17 7.19 -23.10
C PHE A 188 6.46 6.37 -23.05
N ALA A 189 6.52 5.29 -22.27
CA ALA A 189 7.76 4.52 -22.16
C ALA A 189 8.06 3.80 -23.49
N SER A 190 9.30 3.82 -23.99
CA SER A 190 9.69 2.95 -25.11
C SER A 190 9.55 1.48 -24.67
N SER A 191 9.29 0.55 -25.58
CA SER A 191 9.18 -0.89 -25.22
C SER A 191 10.43 -1.39 -24.48
N GLU A 192 11.61 -0.90 -24.87
CA GLU A 192 12.90 -1.24 -24.24
C GLU A 192 13.05 -0.70 -22.80
N GLU A 193 12.48 0.47 -22.47
CA GLU A 193 12.50 1.01 -21.09
C GLU A 193 11.49 0.31 -20.16
N ARG A 194 10.41 -0.25 -20.72
CA ARG A 194 9.38 -0.99 -19.96
C ARG A 194 9.90 -2.37 -19.54
N ASP A 195 10.45 -3.12 -20.49
CA ASP A 195 10.81 -4.53 -20.33
C ASP A 195 11.96 -4.78 -19.34
N ALA A 196 12.86 -3.80 -19.19
CA ALA A 196 14.04 -3.98 -18.34
C ALA A 196 13.78 -3.76 -16.84
N ARG A 197 12.63 -3.16 -16.46
CA ARG A 197 12.44 -2.66 -15.08
C ARG A 197 11.19 -3.18 -14.39
N VAL A 198 10.06 -3.27 -15.09
CA VAL A 198 8.80 -3.69 -14.45
C VAL A 198 8.70 -5.21 -14.48
N ALA A 199 8.65 -5.83 -13.31
CA ALA A 199 8.53 -7.27 -13.16
C ALA A 199 7.08 -7.76 -13.17
N ALA A 200 6.14 -6.97 -12.64
CA ALA A 200 4.73 -7.32 -12.58
C ALA A 200 3.83 -6.10 -12.32
N VAL A 201 2.55 -6.24 -12.67
CA VAL A 201 1.48 -5.30 -12.32
C VAL A 201 0.50 -5.98 -11.36
N ILE A 202 0.21 -5.32 -10.25
CA ILE A 202 -0.77 -5.77 -9.25
C ILE A 202 -1.90 -4.74 -9.21
N TYR A 203 -3.09 -5.16 -9.58
CA TYR A 203 -4.31 -4.39 -9.42
C TYR A 203 -4.94 -4.70 -8.06
N VAL A 204 -5.17 -3.70 -7.23
CA VAL A 204 -5.79 -3.87 -5.90
C VAL A 204 -7.13 -3.14 -5.87
N ASP A 205 -8.20 -3.88 -5.61
CA ASP A 205 -9.56 -3.34 -5.52
C ASP A 205 -10.24 -3.75 -4.22
N SER A 206 -11.24 -2.99 -3.81
CA SER A 206 -12.04 -3.21 -2.60
C SER A 206 -13.32 -3.94 -2.98
N VAL A 207 -13.56 -5.11 -2.38
CA VAL A 207 -14.85 -5.82 -2.56
C VAL A 207 -16.04 -5.03 -1.99
N MET A 208 -15.77 -4.01 -1.18
CA MET A 208 -16.78 -3.22 -0.47
C MET A 208 -17.29 -2.02 -1.26
N ASP A 209 -16.68 -1.68 -2.39
CA ASP A 209 -17.00 -0.44 -3.12
C ASP A 209 -18.33 -0.56 -3.91
N GLY A 210 -18.97 -1.73 -3.88
CA GLY A 210 -20.35 -1.94 -4.34
C GLY A 210 -20.58 -1.82 -5.84
N ASN A 211 -19.54 -1.51 -6.62
CA ASN A 211 -19.58 -1.36 -8.07
C ASN A 211 -18.67 -2.39 -8.76
N GLU A 212 -19.08 -3.66 -8.68
CA GLU A 212 -18.37 -4.78 -9.28
C GLU A 212 -18.18 -4.62 -10.80
N GLU A 213 -19.12 -3.99 -11.49
CA GLU A 213 -19.06 -3.77 -12.94
C GLU A 213 -17.93 -2.78 -13.29
N LEU A 214 -17.83 -1.68 -12.56
CA LEU A 214 -16.74 -0.72 -12.72
C LEU A 214 -15.38 -1.31 -12.33
N ALA A 215 -15.32 -2.13 -11.28
CA ALA A 215 -14.12 -2.86 -10.89
C ALA A 215 -13.66 -3.80 -12.01
N GLY A 216 -14.59 -4.55 -12.61
CA GLY A 216 -14.33 -5.41 -13.77
C GLY A 216 -13.81 -4.64 -14.97
N TYR A 217 -14.44 -3.51 -15.33
CA TYR A 217 -13.99 -2.65 -16.42
C TYR A 217 -12.55 -2.14 -16.20
N ARG A 218 -12.27 -1.61 -15.01
CA ARG A 218 -10.93 -1.10 -14.64
C ARG A 218 -9.88 -2.19 -14.66
N TRP A 219 -10.21 -3.40 -14.21
CA TRP A 219 -9.30 -4.53 -14.30
C TRP A 219 -9.00 -4.91 -15.76
N GLN A 220 -10.02 -5.02 -16.61
CA GLN A 220 -9.81 -5.37 -18.03
C GLN A 220 -8.92 -4.34 -18.72
N GLU A 221 -9.08 -3.06 -18.37
CA GLU A 221 -8.22 -1.99 -18.84
C GLU A 221 -6.77 -2.12 -18.36
N VAL A 222 -6.53 -2.32 -17.05
CA VAL A 222 -5.17 -2.50 -16.51
C VAL A 222 -4.53 -3.76 -17.08
N ARG A 223 -5.30 -4.83 -17.26
CA ARG A 223 -4.85 -6.07 -17.90
C ARG A 223 -4.47 -5.84 -19.36
N GLY A 224 -5.29 -5.10 -20.12
CA GLY A 224 -4.97 -4.73 -21.51
C GLY A 224 -3.64 -3.99 -21.61
N LEU A 225 -3.46 -2.97 -20.77
CA LEU A 225 -2.21 -2.21 -20.69
C LEU A 225 -1.00 -3.08 -20.32
N ALA A 226 -1.16 -4.01 -19.38
CA ALA A 226 -0.09 -4.94 -19.00
C ALA A 226 0.23 -5.94 -20.12
N CYS A 227 -0.80 -6.47 -20.81
CA CYS A 227 -0.63 -7.36 -21.97
C CYS A 227 0.12 -6.66 -23.12
N ASP A 228 -0.24 -5.41 -23.43
CA ASP A 228 0.45 -4.61 -24.45
C ASP A 228 1.94 -4.42 -24.14
N ALA A 229 2.29 -4.43 -22.85
CA ALA A 229 3.66 -4.34 -22.35
C ALA A 229 4.31 -5.71 -22.05
N ALA A 230 3.67 -6.83 -22.40
CA ALA A 230 4.12 -8.19 -22.07
C ALA A 230 4.42 -8.42 -20.57
N LEU A 231 3.73 -7.69 -19.69
CA LEU A 231 3.91 -7.77 -18.24
C LEU A 231 2.90 -8.74 -17.60
N PRO A 232 3.32 -9.57 -16.62
CA PRO A 232 2.39 -10.35 -15.84
C PRO A 232 1.52 -9.42 -14.98
N ALA A 233 0.21 -9.67 -14.98
CA ALA A 233 -0.77 -8.92 -14.20
C ALA A 233 -1.49 -9.84 -13.22
N SER A 234 -1.72 -9.35 -11.99
CA SER A 234 -2.48 -10.04 -10.94
C SER A 234 -3.51 -9.10 -10.31
N VAL A 235 -4.59 -9.66 -9.76
CA VAL A 235 -5.64 -8.92 -9.08
C VAL A 235 -5.75 -9.34 -7.61
N ILE A 236 -5.82 -8.35 -6.73
CA ILE A 236 -6.03 -8.51 -5.31
C ILE A 236 -7.37 -7.89 -4.94
N LEU A 237 -8.21 -8.69 -4.31
CA LEU A 237 -9.49 -8.26 -3.75
C LEU A 237 -9.30 -8.05 -2.25
N SER A 238 -9.23 -6.78 -1.84
CA SER A 238 -9.05 -6.34 -0.47
C SER A 238 -10.39 -6.25 0.28
N LYS A 239 -10.32 -6.14 1.61
CA LYS A 239 -11.48 -5.97 2.52
C LYS A 239 -12.49 -7.14 2.46
N SER A 240 -12.03 -8.35 2.16
CA SER A 240 -12.91 -9.53 2.15
C SER A 240 -13.42 -9.92 3.55
N ASP A 241 -12.66 -9.59 4.59
CA ASP A 241 -13.06 -9.75 5.99
C ASP A 241 -14.29 -8.89 6.34
N LEU A 242 -14.40 -7.71 5.72
CA LEU A 242 -15.52 -6.80 5.92
C LEU A 242 -16.84 -7.35 5.38
N VAL A 243 -16.80 -8.09 4.27
CA VAL A 243 -18.00 -8.75 3.71
C VAL A 243 -18.52 -9.80 4.69
N ALA A 244 -17.63 -10.56 5.33
CA ALA A 244 -18.01 -11.58 6.29
C ALA A 244 -18.72 -10.98 7.53
N LEU A 245 -18.31 -9.79 7.98
CA LEU A 245 -18.90 -9.11 9.13
C LEU A 245 -20.33 -8.59 8.89
N GLN A 246 -20.75 -8.42 7.64
CA GLN A 246 -22.11 -7.94 7.34
C GLN A 246 -23.21 -9.00 7.56
N GLY A 247 -22.85 -10.21 8.00
CA GLY A 247 -23.83 -11.27 8.28
C GLY A 247 -24.55 -11.77 7.03
N SER A 248 -24.12 -11.36 5.84
CA SER A 248 -24.51 -11.99 4.60
C SER A 248 -23.91 -13.38 4.61
N SER A 249 -24.73 -14.40 4.91
CA SER A 249 -24.34 -15.81 4.77
C SER A 249 -23.88 -16.14 3.35
N ALA A 250 -24.20 -15.27 2.38
CA ALA A 250 -23.48 -15.17 1.12
C ALA A 250 -22.29 -14.23 1.32
N VAL A 251 -21.15 -14.76 1.76
CA VAL A 251 -19.92 -14.39 1.04
C VAL A 251 -20.30 -14.70 -0.40
N PRO A 252 -20.41 -13.74 -1.34
CA PRO A 252 -20.66 -14.10 -2.72
C PRO A 252 -19.63 -15.18 -3.00
N GLU A 253 -20.10 -16.42 -3.25
CA GLU A 253 -19.21 -17.55 -3.45
C GLU A 253 -18.13 -17.03 -4.39
N ARG A 254 -16.86 -17.22 -4.05
CA ARG A 254 -15.74 -16.60 -4.79
C ARG A 254 -15.90 -16.80 -6.31
N GLU A 255 -16.61 -17.85 -6.71
CA GLU A 255 -17.18 -18.16 -8.02
C GLU A 255 -18.02 -17.08 -8.73
N VAL A 256 -18.59 -16.08 -8.06
CA VAL A 256 -19.45 -15.04 -8.69
C VAL A 256 -18.65 -13.82 -9.16
N LEU A 257 -17.57 -13.48 -8.47
CA LEU A 257 -16.72 -12.34 -8.85
C LEU A 257 -15.74 -12.72 -9.98
N LEU A 258 -15.18 -13.93 -9.92
CA LEU A 258 -14.12 -14.41 -10.82
C LEU A 258 -14.48 -14.49 -12.32
N PRO A 259 -15.69 -14.92 -12.74
CA PRO A 259 -16.05 -14.99 -14.15
C PRO A 259 -15.94 -13.63 -14.85
N ARG A 260 -16.07 -12.53 -14.09
CA ARG A 260 -16.00 -11.16 -14.61
C ARG A 260 -14.57 -10.62 -14.77
N PHE A 261 -13.61 -11.16 -14.03
CA PHE A 261 -12.19 -10.79 -14.17
C PHE A 261 -11.50 -11.59 -15.29
N GLY A 262 -12.11 -12.70 -15.73
CA GLY A 262 -11.66 -13.55 -16.84
C GLY A 262 -10.40 -14.36 -16.50
N ALA A 263 -10.25 -15.58 -17.05
CA ALA A 263 -9.01 -16.33 -16.93
C ALA A 263 -7.85 -15.64 -17.68
N PRO A 264 -6.59 -15.70 -17.19
CA PRO A 264 -6.12 -16.33 -15.96
C PRO A 264 -5.89 -15.28 -14.84
N ALA A 265 -6.94 -14.78 -14.20
CA ALA A 265 -6.79 -13.94 -13.03
C ALA A 265 -6.46 -14.80 -11.79
N LYS A 266 -5.23 -14.70 -11.25
CA LYS A 266 -4.95 -15.16 -9.88
C LYS A 266 -5.58 -14.16 -8.91
N ALA A 267 -6.71 -14.52 -8.33
CA ALA A 267 -7.35 -13.71 -7.30
C ALA A 267 -6.77 -14.04 -5.93
N VAL A 268 -6.25 -13.01 -5.28
CA VAL A 268 -5.76 -13.08 -3.92
C VAL A 268 -6.70 -12.30 -3.01
N SER A 269 -7.23 -12.97 -1.99
CA SER A 269 -8.06 -12.37 -0.96
C SER A 269 -7.17 -12.00 0.22
N LEU A 270 -7.14 -10.71 0.59
CA LEU A 270 -6.43 -10.22 1.79
C LEU A 270 -7.35 -10.37 3.01
N HIS A 271 -6.99 -11.25 3.95
CA HIS A 271 -7.67 -11.36 5.24
C HIS A 271 -6.84 -10.74 6.35
N ASN A 272 -7.48 -10.02 7.26
CA ASN A 272 -6.94 -9.67 8.58
C ASN A 272 -7.04 -10.90 9.49
N GLY A 273 -6.06 -11.80 9.45
CA GLY A 273 -6.07 -13.07 10.18
C GLY A 273 -4.67 -13.60 10.52
N LEU A 274 -4.61 -14.56 11.45
CA LEU A 274 -3.37 -15.18 11.93
C LEU A 274 -2.72 -16.06 10.84
N ALA A 275 -1.95 -15.45 9.94
CA ALA A 275 -0.98 -16.17 9.12
C ALA A 275 0.42 -15.97 9.66
N THR A 276 1.25 -17.02 9.69
CA THR A 276 2.65 -16.83 10.08
C THR A 276 3.37 -15.98 9.04
N ARG A 277 4.32 -15.15 9.49
CA ARG A 277 5.16 -14.32 8.59
C ARG A 277 5.80 -15.13 7.47
N ALA A 278 6.13 -16.39 7.73
CA ALA A 278 6.68 -17.33 6.75
C ALA A 278 5.66 -17.69 5.65
N ALA A 279 4.40 -17.94 6.00
CA ALA A 279 3.34 -18.25 5.04
C ALA A 279 3.04 -17.06 4.11
N SER A 280 2.88 -15.85 4.66
CA SER A 280 2.65 -14.65 3.84
C SER A 280 3.83 -14.34 2.92
N ARG A 281 5.07 -14.59 3.37
CA ARG A 281 6.27 -14.51 2.52
C ARG A 281 6.25 -15.55 1.40
N ALA A 282 5.97 -16.81 1.70
CA ALA A 282 5.94 -17.88 0.70
C ALA A 282 4.92 -17.58 -0.41
N VAL A 283 3.74 -17.11 -0.03
CA VAL A 283 2.67 -16.76 -0.96
C VAL A 283 3.05 -15.55 -1.83
N PHE A 284 3.66 -14.51 -1.23
CA PHE A 284 4.19 -13.39 -2.02
C PHE A 284 5.26 -13.86 -3.00
N LEU A 285 6.17 -14.75 -2.58
CA LEU A 285 7.20 -15.28 -3.46
C LEU A 285 6.60 -16.10 -4.60
N GLU A 286 5.53 -16.84 -4.34
CA GLU A 286 4.79 -17.58 -5.38
C GLU A 286 4.13 -16.65 -6.41
N LEU A 287 3.59 -15.51 -5.97
CA LEU A 287 3.10 -14.46 -6.88
C LEU A 287 4.23 -13.88 -7.73
N MET A 288 5.45 -13.82 -7.18
CA MET A 288 6.63 -13.25 -7.85
C MET A 288 7.42 -14.26 -8.68
N SER A 289 7.24 -15.56 -8.47
CA SER A 289 8.12 -16.62 -9.01
C SER A 289 7.69 -17.19 -10.36
N GLY A 290 6.87 -16.52 -11.17
CA GLY A 290 6.81 -16.89 -12.59
C GLY A 290 5.82 -16.13 -13.49
N PRO A 291 6.08 -16.11 -14.81
CA PRO A 291 5.30 -16.87 -15.76
C PRO A 291 5.70 -18.36 -15.67
N LEU A 292 4.73 -19.27 -15.56
CA LEU A 292 4.98 -20.70 -15.74
C LEU A 292 5.56 -20.88 -17.16
N GLN A 293 6.84 -21.28 -17.27
CA GLN A 293 7.36 -21.81 -18.53
C GLN A 293 6.67 -23.16 -18.77
N LEU A 294 5.66 -23.18 -19.63
CA LEU A 294 5.08 -24.42 -20.13
C LEU A 294 5.87 -24.87 -21.36
N SER A 295 6.62 -25.95 -21.19
CA SER A 295 7.26 -26.69 -22.27
C SER A 295 6.37 -27.86 -22.69
N SER A 296 5.18 -27.60 -23.26
CA SER A 296 4.44 -28.52 -24.13
C SER A 296 3.15 -27.84 -24.62
N SER A 297 2.68 -28.18 -25.82
CA SER A 297 1.43 -27.65 -26.40
C SER A 297 0.16 -28.18 -25.75
N ASP A 298 0.28 -29.13 -24.82
CA ASP A 298 -0.86 -29.94 -24.36
C ASP A 298 -1.41 -29.46 -23.01
N ASP A 299 -0.69 -28.59 -22.29
CA ASP A 299 -1.09 -28.04 -20.99
C ASP A 299 -2.01 -26.81 -21.09
N ALA A 300 -2.31 -26.33 -22.30
CA ALA A 300 -3.22 -25.19 -22.51
C ALA A 300 -4.67 -25.48 -22.08
N ALA A 301 -5.08 -26.75 -22.05
CA ALA A 301 -6.41 -27.17 -21.61
C ALA A 301 -6.54 -27.36 -20.09
N ALA A 302 -5.43 -27.52 -19.36
CA ALA A 302 -5.43 -27.70 -17.91
C ALA A 302 -5.49 -26.37 -17.12
N LEU A 303 -5.41 -25.22 -17.81
CA LEU A 303 -5.49 -23.88 -17.23
C LEU A 303 -6.92 -23.30 -17.16
N GLU A 304 -7.94 -24.07 -17.55
CA GLU A 304 -9.34 -23.70 -17.28
C GLU A 304 -9.72 -23.81 -15.79
N GLU A 305 -8.94 -24.52 -14.98
CA GLU A 305 -9.08 -24.55 -13.52
C GLU A 305 -8.14 -23.52 -12.87
N GLY A 306 -8.69 -22.38 -12.48
CA GLY A 306 -7.94 -21.28 -11.87
C GLY A 306 -7.17 -21.71 -10.62
N CYS A 307 -5.86 -21.44 -10.58
CA CYS A 307 -5.06 -21.59 -9.36
C CYS A 307 -5.35 -20.42 -8.40
N TYR A 308 -5.90 -20.75 -7.23
CA TYR A 308 -6.24 -19.78 -6.17
C TYR A 308 -5.13 -19.67 -5.14
N LEU A 309 -4.78 -18.45 -4.77
CA LEU A 309 -3.77 -18.20 -3.75
C LEU A 309 -4.30 -17.17 -2.75
N GLY A 310 -4.75 -17.63 -1.58
CA GLY A 310 -5.24 -16.75 -0.51
C GLY A 310 -4.07 -16.18 0.30
N LEU A 311 -3.92 -14.85 0.32
CA LEU A 311 -3.01 -14.18 1.25
C LEU A 311 -3.76 -13.80 2.54
N ALA A 312 -3.62 -14.62 3.58
CA ALA A 312 -3.95 -14.16 4.92
C ALA A 312 -2.77 -13.33 5.47
N PHE A 313 -3.07 -12.16 6.05
CA PHE A 313 -2.09 -11.27 6.65
C PHE A 313 -2.49 -10.88 8.08
N PHE A 314 -1.46 -10.69 8.90
CA PHE A 314 -1.53 -10.53 10.34
C PHE A 314 -2.31 -9.27 10.77
N CYS A 315 -3.38 -9.47 11.54
CA CYS A 315 -3.78 -8.54 12.61
C CYS A 315 -3.65 -9.29 13.93
N ALA A 316 -2.54 -9.08 14.66
CA ALA A 316 -2.48 -9.51 16.06
C ALA A 316 -3.39 -8.60 16.88
N GLY A 317 -4.60 -9.09 17.13
CA GLY A 317 -5.56 -8.53 18.08
C GLY A 317 -6.13 -9.60 19.00
N GLY A 318 -5.44 -10.73 19.18
CA GLY A 318 -5.73 -11.66 20.25
C GLY A 318 -4.98 -11.21 21.50
N GLU A 319 -5.69 -10.85 22.56
CA GLU A 319 -5.15 -10.68 23.91
C GLU A 319 -4.52 -12.01 24.37
N GLY A 320 -3.30 -12.28 23.92
CA GLY A 320 -2.40 -13.22 24.53
C GLY A 320 -1.70 -12.49 25.66
N ASP A 321 -2.01 -12.90 26.89
CA ASP A 321 -1.42 -12.46 28.15
C ASP A 321 0.12 -12.52 28.07
N ASP A 322 0.76 -11.46 27.57
CA ASP A 322 2.21 -11.21 27.64
C ASP A 322 2.57 -10.85 29.10
N ARG A 323 2.27 -11.79 30.01
CA ARG A 323 2.92 -11.85 31.30
C ARG A 323 4.36 -12.26 31.06
N ARG A 324 5.21 -11.24 31.09
CA ARG A 324 6.55 -11.24 31.71
C ARG A 324 7.11 -12.65 31.98
N LEU A 325 8.10 -13.02 31.20
CA LEU A 325 9.18 -13.87 31.70
C LEU A 325 10.46 -13.02 31.79
N PRO A 326 11.32 -13.29 32.79
CA PRO A 326 12.35 -12.38 33.30
C PRO A 326 13.42 -11.96 32.28
#